data_AF-A0A060ZNH7-F1
#
_entry.id   AF-A0A060ZNH7-F1
#
_cell.length_a   1.000
_cell.length_b   1.000
_cell.length_c   1.000
_cell.angle_alpha   90.00
_cell.angle_beta   90.00
_cell.angle_gamma   90.00
#
_symmetry.space_group_name_H-M   'P 1'
#
loop_
_entity.id
_entity.type
_entity.pdbx_description
1 polymer ?
#
loop_
_entity_poly.entity_id
_entity_poly.type
_entity_poly.pdbx_seq_one_letter_code
_entity_poly.pdbx_strand_id
1 'polypeptide(L)'
;MYAVPALTVDSLTRKDISVAEFPRQRLLFREKLGEGQFGEVHLCEAEGLPEFLGEGAPLPDRDGRPVLVAVKQLRADATNNARNDFLKEIKIMSRLNDPNIIQLLCVCVSSDPLCMVTEYMDNGDLNMFLSQREMESTLTHANNIPAVR
;
A
#
# COMPACT_ATOMS: atom_id res chain seq x y z
N MET A 1 21.78 -21.25 21.01
CA MET A 1 21.52 -19.98 20.30
C MET A 1 20.64 -20.31 19.10
N TYR A 2 19.36 -19.94 19.11
CA TYR A 2 18.51 -20.09 17.92
C TYR A 2 18.67 -18.81 17.09
N ALA A 3 19.48 -18.87 16.04
CA ALA A 3 19.55 -17.80 15.05
C ALA A 3 18.30 -17.90 14.17
N VAL A 4 17.50 -16.84 14.14
CA VAL A 4 16.41 -16.72 13.17
C VAL A 4 17.05 -16.56 11.79
N PRO A 5 16.73 -17.42 10.80
CA PRO A 5 17.27 -17.28 9.45
C PRO A 5 16.87 -15.91 8.87
N ALA A 6 17.83 -15.19 8.29
CA ALA A 6 17.52 -13.97 7.54
C ALA A 6 16.65 -14.33 6.32
N LEU A 7 15.53 -13.62 6.15
CA LEU A 7 14.68 -13.79 4.97
C LEU A 7 15.37 -13.17 3.76
N THR A 8 15.60 -13.97 2.71
CA THR A 8 16.13 -13.48 1.44
C THR A 8 15.01 -13.18 0.46
N VAL A 9 15.26 -12.30 -0.52
CA VAL A 9 14.32 -12.05 -1.63
C VAL A 9 13.94 -13.32 -2.39
N ASP A 10 14.91 -14.25 -2.55
CA ASP A 10 14.66 -15.59 -3.08
C ASP A 10 13.69 -16.42 -2.24
N SER A 11 13.65 -16.20 -0.92
CA SER A 11 12.71 -16.90 -0.04
C SER A 11 11.29 -16.37 -0.21
N LEU A 12 11.12 -15.11 -0.65
CA LEU A 12 9.81 -14.56 -0.97
C LEU A 12 9.24 -15.23 -2.23
N THR A 13 10.05 -15.45 -3.26
CA THR A 13 9.57 -15.92 -4.57
C THR A 13 9.48 -17.44 -4.69
N ARG A 14 10.24 -18.21 -3.89
CA ARG A 14 10.52 -19.61 -4.22
C ARG A 14 9.80 -20.68 -3.38
N LYS A 15 9.12 -20.38 -2.27
CA LYS A 15 8.35 -21.43 -1.54
C LYS A 15 7.30 -21.02 -0.48
N ASP A 16 7.20 -19.78 -0.03
CA ASP A 16 6.34 -19.45 1.12
C ASP A 16 5.29 -18.34 0.89
N ILE A 17 5.40 -17.58 -0.21
CA ILE A 17 4.64 -16.34 -0.44
C ILE A 17 4.32 -16.25 -1.94
N SER A 18 3.04 -16.34 -2.30
CA SER A 18 2.57 -16.23 -3.69
C SER A 18 2.26 -14.78 -4.06
N VAL A 19 3.20 -13.85 -3.83
CA VAL A 19 2.99 -12.45 -4.22
C VAL A 19 3.65 -12.22 -5.58
N ALA A 20 2.88 -11.64 -6.49
CA ALA A 20 3.31 -11.40 -7.86
C ALA A 20 4.30 -10.23 -7.93
N GLU A 21 5.37 -10.41 -8.72
CA GLU A 21 6.36 -9.37 -9.03
C GLU A 21 5.85 -8.51 -10.18
N PHE A 22 5.51 -7.25 -9.89
CA PHE A 22 4.97 -6.32 -10.87
C PHE A 22 6.07 -5.51 -11.58
N PRO A 23 5.97 -5.28 -12.91
CA PRO A 23 6.93 -4.46 -13.63
C PRO A 23 6.92 -3.02 -13.10
N ARG A 24 8.01 -2.60 -12.46
CA ARG A 24 8.16 -1.24 -11.90
C ARG A 24 7.88 -0.13 -12.91
N GLN A 25 8.20 -0.36 -14.19
CA GLN A 25 7.99 0.63 -15.26
C GLN A 25 6.51 0.96 -15.49
N ARG A 26 5.60 0.11 -15.03
CA ARG A 26 4.14 0.32 -15.09
C ARG A 26 3.59 1.01 -13.82
N LEU A 27 4.45 1.38 -12.88
CA LEU A 27 4.09 2.20 -11.72
C LEU A 27 4.50 3.65 -11.99
N LEU A 28 3.52 4.50 -12.26
CA LEU A 28 3.70 5.92 -12.52
C LEU A 28 3.47 6.70 -11.23
N PHE A 29 4.53 7.33 -10.72
CA PHE A 29 4.46 8.15 -9.52
C PHE A 29 3.52 9.36 -9.71
N ARG A 30 2.66 9.62 -8.72
CA ARG A 30 1.77 10.78 -8.66
C ARG A 30 2.22 11.77 -7.59
N GLU A 31 2.12 11.38 -6.32
CA GLU A 31 2.47 12.24 -5.18
C GLU A 31 2.95 11.43 -3.98
N LYS A 32 3.62 12.09 -3.03
CA LYS A 32 4.06 11.46 -1.77
C LYS A 32 2.91 11.54 -0.76
N LEU A 33 2.44 10.39 -0.30
CA LEU A 33 1.39 10.28 0.71
C LEU A 33 1.95 10.43 2.13
N GLY A 34 3.19 10.00 2.37
CA GLY A 34 3.81 10.13 3.68
C GLY A 34 5.14 9.40 3.83
N GLU A 35 5.57 9.29 5.08
CA GLU A 35 6.76 8.55 5.48
C GLU A 35 6.36 7.42 6.43
N GLY A 36 6.80 6.21 6.11
CA GLY A 36 6.65 5.03 6.95
C GLY A 36 7.96 4.67 7.65
N GLN A 37 7.89 3.64 8.51
CA GLN A 37 9.06 3.14 9.27
C GLN A 37 10.28 2.79 8.40
N PHE A 38 10.06 2.39 7.14
CA PHE A 38 11.09 1.89 6.23
C PHE A 38 11.47 2.87 5.12
N GLY A 39 10.73 3.98 4.98
CA GLY A 39 10.91 4.91 3.88
C GLY A 39 9.66 5.70 3.54
N GLU A 40 9.37 5.82 2.26
CA GLU A 40 8.34 6.72 1.76
C GLU A 40 7.15 5.92 1.22
N VAL A 41 5.96 6.50 1.36
CA VAL A 41 4.73 5.99 0.77
C VAL A 41 4.30 6.96 -0.32
N HIS A 42 4.08 6.43 -1.51
CA HIS A 42 3.75 7.19 -2.69
C HIS A 42 2.40 6.74 -3.25
N LEU A 43 1.61 7.68 -3.76
CA LEU A 43 0.50 7.38 -4.63
C LEU A 43 1.06 7.16 -6.03
N CYS A 44 0.70 6.04 -6.64
CA CYS A 44 1.08 5.70 -8.00
C CYS A 44 -0.13 5.26 -8.81
N GLU A 45 -0.04 5.41 -10.13
CA GLU A 45 -0.91 4.74 -11.08
C GLU A 45 -0.24 3.47 -11.57
N ALA A 46 -0.94 2.35 -11.43
CA ALA A 46 -0.51 1.05 -11.93
C ALA A 46 -1.23 0.75 -13.25
N GLU A 47 -0.47 0.77 -14.35
CA GLU A 47 -0.97 0.47 -15.69
C GLU A 47 -1.07 -1.04 -15.91
N GLY A 48 -2.24 -1.52 -16.33
CA GLY A 48 -2.46 -2.94 -16.61
C GLY A 48 -2.47 -3.84 -15.37
N LEU A 49 -2.72 -3.26 -14.18
CA LEU A 49 -2.72 -4.01 -12.92
C LEU A 49 -3.88 -5.02 -12.83
N PRO A 50 -5.13 -4.69 -13.21
CA PRO A 50 -6.23 -5.65 -13.22
C PRO A 50 -5.91 -6.88 -14.09
N GLU A 51 -5.41 -6.66 -15.30
CA GLU A 51 -5.03 -7.73 -16.24
C GLU A 51 -3.84 -8.55 -15.73
N PHE A 52 -2.93 -7.92 -15.00
CA PHE A 52 -1.78 -8.58 -14.40
C PHE A 52 -2.16 -9.49 -13.23
N LEU A 53 -3.07 -9.06 -12.36
CA LEU A 53 -3.52 -9.85 -11.20
C LEU A 53 -4.53 -10.93 -11.60
N GLY A 54 -5.25 -10.73 -12.70
CA GLY A 54 -6.23 -11.67 -13.24
C GLY A 54 -7.62 -11.56 -12.58
N GLU A 55 -8.52 -12.44 -13.02
CA GLU A 55 -9.90 -12.54 -12.53
C GLU A 55 -9.94 -12.78 -11.01
N GLY A 56 -10.69 -11.96 -10.28
CA GLY A 56 -10.82 -12.05 -8.82
C GLY A 56 -9.87 -11.13 -8.02
N ALA A 57 -9.11 -10.26 -8.69
CA ALA A 57 -8.42 -9.17 -8.01
C ALA A 57 -9.42 -8.26 -7.27
N PRO A 58 -9.08 -7.74 -6.07
CA PRO A 58 -9.92 -6.85 -5.26
C PRO A 58 -10.03 -5.43 -5.86
N LEU A 59 -9.83 -5.29 -7.17
CA LEU A 59 -9.75 -3.99 -7.83
C LEU A 59 -11.06 -3.71 -8.57
N PRO A 60 -11.55 -2.46 -8.56
CA PRO A 60 -12.68 -2.10 -9.39
C PRO A 60 -12.32 -2.33 -10.86
N ASP A 61 -13.21 -2.98 -11.60
CA ASP A 61 -13.09 -3.06 -13.05
C ASP A 61 -13.11 -1.64 -13.62
N ARG A 62 -12.10 -1.30 -14.41
CA ARG A 62 -11.80 0.08 -14.80
C ARG A 62 -11.58 0.26 -16.30
N ASP A 63 -12.12 -0.62 -17.15
CA ASP A 63 -12.12 -0.45 -18.62
C ASP A 63 -10.74 -0.02 -19.17
N GLY A 64 -9.66 -0.66 -18.68
CA GLY A 64 -8.28 -0.36 -19.09
C GLY A 64 -7.68 0.94 -18.54
N ARG A 65 -8.34 1.64 -17.60
CA ARG A 65 -7.77 2.80 -16.93
C ARG A 65 -6.76 2.38 -15.86
N PRO A 66 -5.70 3.19 -15.62
CA PRO A 66 -4.77 2.93 -14.54
C PRO A 66 -5.47 2.90 -13.18
N VAL A 67 -5.00 2.01 -12.31
CA VAL A 67 -5.50 1.86 -10.94
C VAL A 67 -4.61 2.65 -9.99
N LEU A 68 -5.21 3.44 -9.10
CA LEU A 68 -4.47 4.11 -8.04
C LEU A 68 -4.06 3.10 -6.97
N VAL A 69 -2.78 3.12 -6.61
CA VAL A 69 -2.19 2.23 -5.61
C VAL A 69 -1.27 3.01 -4.68
N ALA A 70 -1.13 2.51 -3.45
CA ALA A 70 -0.12 2.99 -2.53
C ALA A 70 1.15 2.14 -2.66
N VAL A 71 2.28 2.78 -2.93
CA VAL A 71 3.58 2.14 -3.08
C VAL A 71 4.46 2.54 -1.91
N LYS A 72 4.72 1.60 -1.01
CA LYS A 72 5.67 1.77 0.09
C LYS A 72 7.04 1.34 -0.40
N GLN A 73 7.98 2.28 -0.39
CA GLN A 73 9.34 2.11 -0.90
C GLN A 73 10.35 2.07 0.25
N LEU A 74 11.21 1.05 0.26
CA LEU A 74 12.36 0.98 1.15
C LEU A 74 13.43 1.99 0.72
N ARG A 75 13.99 2.73 1.67
CA ARG A 75 15.06 3.69 1.38
C ARG A 75 16.33 2.99 0.89
N ALA A 76 17.08 3.66 0.03
CA ALA A 76 18.35 3.15 -0.49
C ALA A 76 19.44 3.00 0.59
N ASP A 77 19.37 3.82 1.65
CA ASP A 77 20.28 3.80 2.81
C ASP A 77 19.80 2.86 3.93
N ALA A 78 18.77 2.04 3.69
CA ALA A 78 18.22 1.14 4.69
C ALA A 78 19.24 0.10 5.16
N THR A 79 19.31 -0.10 6.48
CA THR A 79 20.13 -1.16 7.08
C THR A 79 19.62 -2.55 6.68
N ASN A 80 20.48 -3.57 6.77
CA ASN A 80 20.07 -4.96 6.54
C ASN A 80 18.91 -5.39 7.46
N ASN A 81 18.84 -4.86 8.68
CA ASN A 81 17.73 -5.13 9.59
C ASN A 81 16.42 -4.51 9.08
N ALA A 82 16.45 -3.25 8.66
CA ALA A 82 15.28 -2.58 8.07
C ALA A 82 14.82 -3.28 6.79
N ARG A 83 15.76 -3.73 5.95
CA ARG A 83 15.44 -4.55 4.77
C ARG A 83 14.76 -5.87 5.16
N ASN A 84 15.30 -6.60 6.14
CA ASN A 84 14.68 -7.84 6.61
C ASN A 84 13.28 -7.63 7.19
N ASP A 85 13.08 -6.54 7.94
CA ASP A 85 11.77 -6.22 8.53
C ASP A 85 10.75 -5.82 7.45
N PHE A 86 11.19 -5.12 6.41
CA PHE A 86 10.36 -4.85 5.23
C PHE A 86 9.92 -6.14 4.50
N LEU A 87 10.83 -7.10 4.32
CA LEU A 87 10.47 -8.41 3.73
C LEU A 87 9.54 -9.22 4.64
N LYS A 88 9.67 -9.11 5.97
CA LYS A 88 8.72 -9.70 6.93
C LYS A 88 7.34 -9.07 6.81
N GLU A 89 7.26 -7.75 6.68
CA GLU A 89 6.00 -7.04 6.47
C GLU A 89 5.28 -7.55 5.21
N ILE A 90 6.01 -7.67 4.09
CA ILE A 90 5.49 -8.29 2.85
C ILE A 90 4.95 -9.70 3.11
N LYS A 91 5.71 -10.55 3.82
CA LYS A 91 5.30 -11.92 4.17
C LYS A 91 4.04 -11.98 5.04
N ILE A 92 3.88 -11.02 5.94
CA ILE A 92 2.70 -10.94 6.80
C ILE A 92 1.51 -10.51 5.96
N MET A 93 1.64 -9.41 5.22
CA MET A 93 0.55 -8.85 4.41
C MET A 93 0.10 -9.81 3.30
N SER A 94 1.00 -10.59 2.72
CA SER A 94 0.66 -11.58 1.69
C SER A 94 -0.28 -12.69 2.15
N ARG A 95 -0.44 -12.85 3.47
CA ARG A 95 -1.30 -13.87 4.09
C ARG A 95 -2.64 -13.29 4.55
N LEU A 96 -2.81 -11.98 4.45
CA LEU A 96 -4.02 -11.28 4.85
C LEU A 96 -4.95 -11.17 3.65
N ASN A 97 -6.19 -11.61 3.83
CA ASN A 97 -7.25 -11.50 2.85
C ASN A 97 -8.58 -11.27 3.59
N ASP A 98 -8.83 -10.02 3.95
CA ASP A 98 -10.03 -9.58 4.66
C ASP A 98 -10.42 -8.18 4.16
N PRO A 99 -11.71 -7.90 3.91
CA PRO A 99 -12.15 -6.61 3.37
C PRO A 99 -11.86 -5.39 4.28
N ASN A 100 -11.52 -5.59 5.56
CA ASN A 100 -11.19 -4.51 6.50
C ASN A 100 -9.68 -4.39 6.75
N ILE A 101 -8.87 -5.18 6.06
CA ILE A 101 -7.41 -5.14 6.16
C ILE A 101 -6.87 -4.76 4.79
N ILE A 102 -6.01 -3.75 4.75
CA ILE A 102 -5.37 -3.32 3.51
C ILE A 102 -4.66 -4.48 2.80
N GLN A 103 -5.01 -4.69 1.53
CA GLN A 103 -4.51 -5.82 0.77
C GLN A 103 -3.17 -5.51 0.09
N LEU A 104 -2.24 -6.46 0.18
CA LEU A 104 -1.04 -6.49 -0.66
C LEU A 104 -1.43 -6.99 -2.06
N LEU A 105 -1.24 -6.15 -3.07
CA LEU A 105 -1.58 -6.46 -4.46
C LEU A 105 -0.41 -7.14 -5.16
N CYS A 106 0.77 -6.54 -5.06
CA CYS A 106 1.99 -7.03 -5.70
C CYS A 106 3.24 -6.41 -5.06
N VAL A 107 4.43 -6.81 -5.53
CA VAL A 107 5.72 -6.28 -5.08
C VAL A 107 6.62 -5.93 -6.26
N CYS A 108 7.63 -5.09 -6.00
CA CYS A 108 8.78 -4.92 -6.90
C CYS A 108 10.05 -5.15 -6.08
N VAL A 109 10.53 -6.40 -6.04
CA VAL A 109 11.70 -6.81 -5.24
C VAL A 109 12.88 -7.33 -6.07
N SER A 110 12.74 -7.41 -7.40
CA SER A 110 13.82 -7.83 -8.31
C SER A 110 14.91 -6.77 -8.48
N SER A 111 14.58 -5.50 -8.23
CA SER A 111 15.52 -4.38 -8.28
C SER A 111 15.23 -3.38 -7.18
N ASP A 112 16.28 -2.74 -6.68
CA ASP A 112 16.12 -1.61 -5.76
C ASP A 112 15.51 -0.38 -6.50
N PRO A 113 14.83 0.51 -5.76
CA PRO A 113 14.49 0.38 -4.34
C PRO A 113 13.33 -0.59 -4.11
N LEU A 114 13.41 -1.52 -3.15
CA LEU A 114 12.33 -2.49 -2.94
C LEU A 114 10.98 -1.82 -2.66
N CYS A 115 9.92 -2.34 -3.28
CA CYS A 115 8.57 -1.82 -3.12
C CYS A 115 7.57 -2.91 -2.77
N MET A 116 6.59 -2.55 -1.95
CA MET A 116 5.33 -3.27 -1.81
C MET A 116 4.19 -2.37 -2.29
N VAL A 117 3.24 -2.95 -3.01
CA VAL A 117 2.13 -2.24 -3.65
C VAL A 117 0.84 -2.71 -3.01
N THR A 118 0.08 -1.78 -2.47
CA THR A 118 -1.19 -2.04 -1.79
C THR A 118 -2.31 -1.22 -2.41
N GLU A 119 -3.53 -1.52 -2.00
CA GLU A 119 -4.68 -0.66 -2.29
C GLU A 119 -4.43 0.78 -1.83
N TYR A 120 -4.98 1.73 -2.59
CA TYR A 120 -5.00 3.13 -2.19
C TYR A 120 -6.27 3.44 -1.39
N MET A 121 -6.11 4.16 -0.27
CA MET A 121 -7.20 4.57 0.60
C MET A 121 -7.47 6.06 0.41
N ASP A 122 -8.46 6.40 -0.42
CA ASP A 122 -8.78 7.78 -0.84
C ASP A 122 -9.02 8.76 0.33
N ASN A 123 -9.50 8.24 1.47
CA ASN A 123 -9.83 9.03 2.66
C ASN A 123 -8.66 9.19 3.66
N GLY A 124 -7.49 8.63 3.35
CA GLY A 124 -6.32 8.69 4.21
C GLY A 124 -6.47 7.90 5.52
N ASP A 125 -5.75 8.32 6.56
CA ASP A 125 -5.80 7.67 7.85
C ASP A 125 -7.07 8.03 8.65
N LEU A 126 -7.53 7.07 9.44
CA LEU A 126 -8.78 7.20 10.19
C LEU A 126 -8.77 8.37 11.18
N ASN A 127 -7.64 8.66 11.82
CA ASN A 127 -7.54 9.72 12.82
C ASN A 127 -7.74 11.10 12.17
N MET A 128 -7.07 11.34 11.04
CA MET A 128 -7.21 12.58 10.27
C MET A 128 -8.62 12.71 9.69
N PHE A 129 -9.19 11.60 9.19
CA PHE A 129 -10.55 11.59 8.65
C PHE A 129 -11.61 11.94 9.69
N LEU A 130 -11.52 11.35 10.90
CA LEU A 130 -12.45 11.64 12.00
C LEU A 130 -12.28 13.07 12.51
N SER A 131 -11.04 13.53 12.71
CA SER A 131 -10.74 14.87 13.21
C SER A 131 -11.32 15.98 12.33
N GLN A 132 -11.26 15.82 11.00
CA GLN A 132 -11.84 16.79 10.05
C GLN A 132 -13.37 16.89 10.18
N ARG A 133 -14.05 15.76 10.39
CA ARG A 133 -15.52 15.72 10.51
C ARG A 133 -16.02 16.25 11.85
N GLU A 134 -15.26 16.04 12.93
CA GLU A 134 -15.54 16.68 14.21
C GLU A 134 -15.47 18.22 14.08
N MET A 135 -14.47 18.75 13.37
CA MET A 135 -14.37 20.19 13.09
C MET A 135 -15.56 20.70 12.26
N GLU A 136 -15.96 19.98 11.20
CA GLU A 136 -17.14 20.32 10.39
C GLU A 136 -18.45 20.32 11.21
N SER A 137 -18.62 19.32 12.10
CA SER A 137 -19.79 19.26 13.00
C SER A 137 -19.86 20.43 13.98
N THR A 138 -18.70 20.95 14.39
CA THR A 138 -18.61 22.08 15.33
C THR A 138 -18.89 23.41 14.61
N LEU A 139 -18.43 23.56 13.36
CA LEU A 139 -18.72 24.72 12.52
C LEU A 139 -20.22 24.81 12.14
N THR A 140 -20.88 23.67 11.93
CA THR A 140 -22.32 23.63 11.69
C THR A 140 -23.14 23.96 12.94
N HIS A 141 -22.68 23.60 14.14
CA HIS A 141 -23.32 24.03 15.40
C HIS A 141 -23.06 25.49 15.76
N ALA A 142 -21.92 26.07 15.36
CA ALA A 142 -21.62 27.48 15.57
C ALA A 142 -22.42 28.42 14.64
N ASN A 143 -22.88 27.90 13.49
CA ASN A 143 -23.68 28.64 12.51
C ASN A 143 -25.14 28.21 12.58
N ASN A 144 -25.86 28.61 13.63
CA ASN A 144 -27.32 28.57 13.72
C ASN A 144 -27.99 29.26 12.51
N ILE A 145 -28.02 28.58 11.36
CA ILE A 145 -28.90 28.83 10.24
C ILE A 145 -30.00 27.78 10.37
N PRO A 146 -31.21 28.15 10.78
CA PRO A 146 -32.31 27.20 10.87
C PRO A 146 -32.64 26.72 9.46
N ALA A 147 -32.45 25.43 9.19
CA ALA A 147 -33.05 24.80 8.02
C ALA A 147 -34.57 24.76 8.23
N VAL A 148 -35.26 25.74 7.65
CA VAL A 148 -36.69 25.66 7.29
C VAL A 148 -36.68 24.92 5.93
N ARG A 149 -37.36 23.80 5.71
CA ARG A 149 -38.64 23.28 6.19
C ARG A 149 -38.66 21.77 6.05
#